data_AF-A0A844MGM8-F1
#
_entry.id   AF-A0A844MGM8-F1
#
_cell.length_a   1.000
_cell.length_b   1.000
_cell.length_c   1.000
_cell.angle_alpha   90.00
_cell.angle_beta   90.00
_cell.angle_gamma   90.00
#
_symmetry.space_group_name_H-M   'P 1'
#
loop_
_entity.id
_entity.type
_entity.pdbx_description
1 polymer ?
#
loop_
_entity_poly.entity_id
_entity_poly.type
_entity_poly.pdbx_seq_one_letter_code
_entity_poly.pdbx_strand_id
1 'polypeptide(L)'
;MTNKGEKETRIYIYVKDVVSVAWNKDRGMLLKRLRGKKSRQKLVDDIVARGGECSHQNLKKLEYGESESVSIEVLEAICTALEISISAFLSLLEVTG
;
A
#
# COMPACT_ATOMS: atom_id res chain seq x y z
N MET A 1 -20.83 -27.13 25.00
CA MET A 1 -21.74 -26.50 24.02
C MET A 1 -20.88 -25.68 23.08
N THR A 2 -20.60 -26.20 21.89
CA THR A 2 -19.71 -25.59 20.90
C THR A 2 -20.52 -24.57 20.11
N ASN A 3 -20.13 -23.30 20.17
CA ASN A 3 -20.80 -22.24 19.44
C ASN A 3 -20.73 -22.52 17.94
N LYS A 4 -21.91 -22.70 17.33
CA LYS A 4 -22.11 -22.89 15.90
C LYS A 4 -21.74 -21.60 15.16
N GLY A 5 -20.69 -21.69 14.36
CA GLY A 5 -20.29 -20.83 13.23
C GLY A 5 -20.96 -19.45 13.14
N GLU A 6 -20.27 -18.43 13.63
CA GLU A 6 -20.44 -17.07 13.11
C GLU A 6 -20.10 -17.10 11.62
N LYS A 7 -21.09 -16.85 10.76
CA LYS A 7 -20.81 -16.60 9.34
C LYS A 7 -20.07 -15.27 9.26
N GLU A 8 -18.76 -15.32 8.96
CA GLU A 8 -18.01 -14.13 8.57
C GLU A 8 -18.77 -13.40 7.47
N THR A 9 -19.22 -12.19 7.79
CA THR A 9 -19.84 -11.31 6.80
C THR A 9 -18.72 -10.70 5.97
N ARG A 10 -18.65 -11.08 4.70
CA ARG A 10 -17.68 -10.52 3.75
C ARG A 10 -18.32 -9.37 2.99
N ILE A 11 -17.64 -8.22 2.97
CA ILE A 11 -18.03 -7.05 2.18
C ILE A 11 -17.03 -6.94 1.04
N TYR A 12 -17.54 -6.88 -0.19
CA TYR A 12 -16.74 -6.64 -1.39
C TYR A 12 -16.96 -5.19 -1.82
N ILE A 13 -15.86 -4.46 -2.02
CA ILE A 13 -15.87 -3.06 -2.43
C ILE A 13 -15.01 -2.96 -3.69
N TYR A 14 -15.43 -2.18 -4.69
CA TYR A 14 -14.57 -1.90 -5.82
C TYR A 14 -13.41 -1.00 -5.38
N VAL A 15 -12.19 -1.28 -5.82
CA VAL A 15 -11.01 -0.47 -5.49
C VAL A 15 -11.21 1.01 -5.85
N LYS A 16 -11.90 1.29 -6.95
CA LYS A 16 -12.25 2.66 -7.38
C LYS A 16 -13.10 3.44 -6.36
N ASP A 17 -13.81 2.74 -5.48
CA ASP A 17 -14.67 3.34 -4.45
C ASP A 17 -13.93 3.50 -3.10
N VAL A 18 -12.66 3.05 -3.02
CA VAL A 18 -11.81 3.18 -1.83
C VAL A 18 -11.05 4.50 -1.90
N VAL A 19 -11.28 5.40 -0.95
CA VAL A 19 -10.56 6.69 -0.89
C VAL A 19 -9.15 6.51 -0.34
N SER A 20 -9.01 5.74 0.74
CA SER A 20 -7.73 5.52 1.41
C SER A 20 -7.66 4.14 2.06
N VAL A 21 -6.43 3.67 2.22
CA VAL A 21 -6.10 2.41 2.89
C VAL A 21 -5.44 2.73 4.22
N ALA A 22 -5.90 2.08 5.29
CA ALA A 22 -5.25 2.17 6.59
C ALA A 22 -3.79 1.73 6.49
N TRP A 23 -2.91 2.49 7.13
CA TRP A 23 -1.48 2.31 7.02
C TRP A 23 -0.87 1.95 8.37
N ASN A 24 0.14 1.09 8.35
CA ASN A 24 0.82 0.63 9.55
C ASN A 24 2.30 0.36 9.26
N LYS A 25 3.04 0.03 10.32
CA LYS A 25 4.48 -0.24 10.23
C LYS A 25 4.82 -1.41 9.32
N ASP A 26 3.98 -2.46 9.28
CA ASP A 26 4.22 -3.64 8.44
C ASP A 26 4.09 -3.32 6.96
N ARG A 27 3.07 -2.53 6.58
CA ARG A 27 2.93 -1.97 5.22
C ARG A 27 4.11 -1.07 4.85
N GLY A 28 4.59 -0.25 5.79
CA GLY A 28 5.79 0.57 5.59
C GLY A 28 7.06 -0.25 5.36
N MET A 29 7.26 -1.32 6.14
CA MET A 29 8.38 -2.24 5.97
C MET A 29 8.30 -3.01 4.65
N LEU A 30 7.10 -3.47 4.26
CA LEU A 30 6.86 -4.10 2.96
C LEU A 30 7.20 -3.16 1.82
N LEU A 31 6.72 -1.91 1.86
CA LEU A 31 7.03 -0.89 0.85
C LEU A 31 8.55 -0.66 0.74
N LYS A 32 9.24 -0.51 1.88
CA LYS A 32 10.69 -0.36 1.91
C LYS A 32 11.42 -1.57 1.32
N ARG A 33 10.93 -2.79 1.58
CA ARG A 33 11.47 -4.03 1.01
C ARG A 33 11.27 -4.09 -0.51
N LEU A 34 10.08 -3.74 -0.99
CA LEU A 34 9.75 -3.72 -2.42
C LEU A 34 10.55 -2.67 -3.19
N ARG A 35 10.76 -1.48 -2.62
CA ARG A 35 11.67 -0.49 -3.22
C ARG A 35 13.11 -1.03 -3.32
N GLY A 36 13.53 -1.84 -2.36
CA GLY A 36 14.86 -2.44 -2.32
C GLY A 36 15.98 -1.40 -2.36
N LYS A 37 16.87 -1.53 -3.33
CA LYS A 37 18.05 -0.64 -3.49
C LYS A 37 17.73 0.67 -4.24
N LYS A 38 16.57 0.79 -4.88
CA LYS A 38 16.14 2.04 -5.57
C LYS A 38 16.07 3.16 -4.54
N SER A 39 16.69 4.32 -4.77
CA SER A 39 16.58 5.43 -3.80
C SER A 39 15.13 5.93 -3.74
N ARG A 40 14.73 6.57 -2.62
CA ARG A 40 13.40 7.18 -2.54
C ARG A 40 13.21 8.24 -3.61
N GLN A 41 14.23 9.06 -3.86
CA GLN A 41 14.18 10.07 -4.91
C GLN A 41 13.95 9.44 -6.28
N LYS A 42 14.68 8.35 -6.61
CA LYS A 42 14.48 7.66 -7.88
C LYS A 42 13.06 7.11 -8.03
N LEU A 43 12.46 6.60 -6.94
CA LEU A 43 11.08 6.14 -6.96
C LEU A 43 10.09 7.30 -7.17
N VAL A 44 10.33 8.45 -6.52
CA VAL A 44 9.54 9.67 -6.74
C VAL A 44 9.64 10.11 -8.21
N ASP A 45 10.85 10.11 -8.78
CA ASP A 45 11.05 10.48 -10.18
C ASP A 45 10.30 9.51 -11.13
N ASP A 46 10.30 8.20 -10.83
CA ASP A 46 9.54 7.19 -11.59
C ASP A 46 8.01 7.39 -11.48
N ILE A 47 7.53 7.79 -10.30
CA ILE A 47 6.11 8.11 -10.07
C ILE A 47 5.70 9.31 -10.92
N VAL A 48 6.49 10.39 -10.88
CA VAL A 48 6.23 11.62 -11.65
C VAL A 48 6.33 11.37 -13.16
N ALA A 49 7.31 10.58 -13.61
CA ALA A 49 7.47 10.22 -15.02
C ALA A 49 6.26 9.45 -15.59
N ARG A 50 5.44 8.84 -14.72
CA ARG A 50 4.21 8.13 -15.08
C ARG A 50 2.94 8.95 -14.82
N GLY A 51 3.07 10.23 -14.48
CA GLY A 51 1.95 11.14 -14.21
C GLY A 51 1.32 11.00 -12.82
N GLY A 52 1.97 10.27 -11.90
CA GLY A 52 1.51 10.12 -10.52
C GLY A 52 2.11 11.16 -9.57
N GLU A 53 1.58 11.22 -8.36
CA GLU A 53 2.04 12.13 -7.31
C GLU A 53 2.49 11.37 -6.07
N CYS A 54 3.73 11.62 -5.62
CA CYS A 54 4.19 11.24 -4.29
C CYS A 54 5.45 12.06 -3.96
N SER A 55 5.41 12.88 -2.91
CA SER A 55 6.60 13.61 -2.49
C SER A 55 7.61 12.69 -1.80
N HIS A 56 8.91 13.05 -1.83
CA HIS A 56 9.94 12.32 -1.10
C HIS A 56 9.64 12.23 0.40
N GLN A 57 9.07 13.29 0.99
CA GLN A 57 8.68 13.31 2.40
C GLN A 57 7.51 12.35 2.68
N ASN A 58 6.49 12.31 1.81
CA ASN A 58 5.38 11.37 1.94
C ASN A 58 5.88 9.93 1.83
N LEU A 59 6.70 9.61 0.83
CA LEU A 59 7.28 8.28 0.68
C LEU A 59 8.10 7.86 1.91
N LYS A 60 8.87 8.79 2.50
CA LYS A 60 9.61 8.52 3.74
C LYS A 60 8.67 8.18 4.91
N LYS A 61 7.61 8.96 5.12
CA LYS A 61 6.62 8.71 6.18
C LYS A 61 5.93 7.36 6.00
N LEU A 62 5.54 7.03 4.76
CA LEU A 62 4.91 5.75 4.44
C LEU A 62 5.84 4.58 4.76
N GLU A 63 7.11 4.64 4.38
CA GLU A 63 8.07 3.57 4.68
C GLU A 63 8.40 3.39 6.16
N TYR A 64 8.24 4.45 6.96
CA TYR A 64 8.45 4.41 8.40
C TYR A 64 7.16 4.08 9.18
N GLY A 65 6.03 3.97 8.49
CA GLY A 65 4.73 3.74 9.13
C GLY A 65 4.27 4.93 9.96
N GLU A 66 4.71 6.14 9.62
CA GLU A 66 4.37 7.40 10.32
C GLU A 66 3.06 8.01 9.82
N SER A 67 2.46 7.42 8.78
CA SER A 67 1.15 7.79 8.24
C SER A 67 0.09 6.83 8.78
N GLU A 68 -1.09 7.37 9.14
CA GLU A 68 -2.25 6.57 9.55
C GLU A 68 -2.99 5.95 8.35
N SER A 69 -2.91 6.59 7.19
CA SER A 69 -3.50 6.10 5.94
C SER A 69 -2.74 6.62 4.72
N VAL A 70 -3.01 6.01 3.56
CA VAL A 70 -2.56 6.45 2.23
C VAL A 70 -3.75 6.52 1.29
N SER A 71 -3.86 7.54 0.44
CA SER A 71 -4.90 7.55 -0.58
C SER A 71 -4.68 6.42 -1.60
N ILE A 72 -5.76 5.92 -2.19
CA ILE A 72 -5.65 4.84 -3.18
C ILE A 72 -4.81 5.29 -4.38
N GLU A 73 -4.98 6.53 -4.83
CA GLU A 73 -4.28 7.11 -5.98
C GLU A 73 -2.76 7.15 -5.76
N VAL A 74 -2.32 7.59 -4.58
CA VAL A 74 -0.89 7.60 -4.21
C VAL A 74 -0.35 6.18 -4.14
N LEU A 75 -1.12 5.25 -3.56
CA LEU A 75 -0.71 3.85 -3.46
C LEU A 75 -0.62 3.18 -4.84
N GLU A 76 -1.56 3.43 -5.74
CA GLU A 76 -1.55 2.95 -7.12
C GLU A 76 -0.36 3.50 -7.90
N ALA A 77 -0.05 4.79 -7.74
CA ALA A 77 1.11 5.41 -8.37
C ALA A 77 2.42 4.78 -7.89
N ILE A 78 2.57 4.56 -6.58
CA ILE A 78 3.72 3.86 -5.99
C ILE A 78 3.82 2.42 -6.52
N CYS A 79 2.72 1.66 -6.50
CA CYS A 79 2.70 0.28 -6.98
C CYS A 79 3.07 0.19 -8.47
N THR A 80 2.55 1.11 -9.28
CA THR A 80 2.86 1.19 -10.72
C THR A 80 4.34 1.47 -10.95
N ALA A 81 4.96 2.38 -10.20
CA ALA A 81 6.39 2.68 -10.29
C ALA A 81 7.31 1.58 -9.72
N LEU A 82 6.75 0.67 -8.92
CA LEU A 82 7.38 -0.56 -8.44
C LEU A 82 7.06 -1.78 -9.31
N GLU A 83 6.27 -1.61 -10.37
CA GLU A 83 5.87 -2.67 -11.29
C GLU A 83 5.13 -3.83 -10.60
N ILE A 84 4.29 -3.50 -9.61
CA ILE A 84 3.39 -4.44 -8.93
C ILE A 84 1.95 -3.95 -9.03
N SER A 85 0.98 -4.88 -8.97
CA SER A 85 -0.42 -4.48 -8.81
C SER A 85 -0.71 -4.05 -7.38
N ILE A 86 -1.67 -3.13 -7.22
CA ILE A 86 -2.16 -2.76 -5.89
C ILE A 86 -2.77 -3.96 -5.16
N SER A 87 -3.45 -4.86 -5.88
CA SER A 87 -3.98 -6.10 -5.29
C SER A 87 -2.89 -6.97 -4.69
N ALA A 88 -1.77 -7.17 -5.40
CA ALA A 88 -0.64 -7.92 -4.89
C ALA A 88 -0.06 -7.24 -3.64
N PHE A 89 0.10 -5.92 -3.65
CA PHE A 89 0.57 -5.18 -2.47
C PHE A 89 -0.34 -5.38 -1.26
N LEU A 90 -1.66 -5.28 -1.45
CA LEU A 90 -2.64 -5.38 -0.37
C LEU A 90 -2.74 -6.80 0.21
N SER A 91 -2.62 -7.83 -0.63
CA SER A 91 -2.70 -9.24 -0.20
C SER A 91 -1.40 -9.79 0.42
N LEU A 92 -0.25 -9.14 0.20
CA LEU A 92 1.06 -9.63 0.67
C LEU A 92 1.20 -9.69 2.20
N LEU A 93 0.32 -9.05 2.98
CA LEU A 93 0.33 -9.10 4.44
C LEU A 93 -0.68 -10.09 5.04
N GLU A 94 -1.61 -10.62 4.24
CA GLU A 94 -2.59 -11.60 4.71
C GLU A 94 -2.00 -13.03 4.81
N VAL A 95 -0.75 -13.22 4.35
CA VAL A 95 -0.09 -14.55 4.27
C VAL A 95 0.86 -14.82 5.44
N THR A 96 1.05 -13.87 6.36
CA THR A 96 1.98 -14.01 7.50
C THR A 96 1.32 -13.91 8.88
N GLY A 97 -0.02 -14.00 8.94
CA GLY A 97 -0.80 -14.05 10.18
C GLY A 97 -1.14 -15.47 10.60
#